data_AF-A0A6N8ELB7-F1
#
_entry.id   AF-A0A6N8ELB7-F1
#
_cell.length_a   1.000
_cell.length_b   1.000
_cell.length_c   1.000
_cell.angle_alpha   90.00
_cell.angle_beta   90.00
_cell.angle_gamma   90.00
#
_symmetry.space_group_name_H-M   'P 1'
#
loop_
_entity.id
_entity.type
_entity.pdbx_description
1 polymer ?
#
loop_
_entity_poly.entity_id
_entity_poly.type
_entity_poly.pdbx_seq_one_letter_code
_entity_poly.pdbx_strand_id
1 'polypeptide(L)' 'MTQRCEIWTRVMGYHRPIDSFNAGKQAEQAERCYFREPGIRRACSSRLLADMFRSALTS' A
#
# COMPACT_ATOMS: atom_id res chain seq x y z
N MET A 1 0.94 -8.45 28.43
CA MET A 1 2.03 -7.45 28.41
C MET A 1 2.08 -6.84 27.03
N THR A 2 1.95 -5.51 26.91
CA THR A 2 2.11 -4.80 25.62
C THR A 2 3.44 -4.06 25.64
N GLN A 3 4.32 -4.42 24.71
CA GLN A 3 5.59 -3.74 24.47
C GLN A 3 5.47 -2.95 23.17
N ARG A 4 5.98 -1.72 23.18
CA ARG A 4 5.91 -0.83 22.01
C ARG A 4 6.96 -1.26 20.99
N CYS A 5 6.56 -1.38 19.73
CA CYS A 5 7.50 -1.59 18.64
C CYS A 5 8.20 -0.29 18.30
N GLU A 6 9.52 -0.35 18.13
CA GLU A 6 10.28 0.77 17.59
C GLU A 6 10.09 0.83 16.07
N ILE A 7 9.72 2.00 15.58
CA ILE A 7 9.51 2.22 14.15
C ILE A 7 10.65 3.09 13.64
N TRP A 8 11.32 2.60 12.60
CA TRP A 8 12.49 3.24 12.00
C TRP A 8 12.18 3.66 10.56
N THR A 9 12.76 4.77 10.11
CA THR A 9 12.55 5.30 8.76
C THR A 9 13.83 5.82 8.15
N ARG A 10 13.87 5.86 6.81
CA ARG A 10 15.04 6.31 6.04
C ARG A 10 15.06 7.83 5.93
N VAL A 11 16.18 8.43 6.33
CA VAL A 11 16.48 9.86 6.16
C VAL A 11 17.80 10.00 5.43
N MET A 12 17.75 10.54 4.21
CA MET A 12 18.93 10.93 3.41
C MET A 12 20.10 9.91 3.41
N GLY A 13 19.81 8.61 3.42
CA GLY A 13 20.82 7.56 3.34
C GLY A 13 21.01 6.70 4.59
N TYR A 14 20.47 7.10 5.75
CA TYR A 14 20.54 6.31 6.98
C TYR A 14 19.16 6.04 7.60
N HIS A 15 19.08 5.09 8.52
CA HIS A 15 17.87 4.82 9.29
C HIS A 15 17.90 5.56 10.61
N ARG A 16 16.78 6.17 10.98
CA ARG A 16 16.60 6.81 12.28
C ARG A 16 15.23 6.44 12.88
N PRO A 17 15.12 6.32 14.20
CA PRO A 17 13.84 6.03 14.85
C PRO A 17 12.89 7.21 14.67
N ILE A 18 11.61 6.92 14.44
CA ILE A 18 10.57 7.95 14.28
C ILE A 18 10.39 8.73 15.57
N ASP A 19 10.54 8.09 16.72
CA ASP A 19 10.36 8.70 18.04
C ASP A 19 11.42 9.79 18.34
N SER A 20 12.54 9.83 17.61
CA SER A 20 13.56 10.87 17.75
C SER A 20 13.32 12.09 16.85
N PHE A 21 12.15 12.22 16.21
CA PHE A 21 11.85 13.35 15.33
C PHE A 21 11.51 14.60 16.15
N ASN A 22 12.21 15.70 15.90
CA ASN A 22 11.81 17.03 16.38
C ASN A 22 10.59 17.58 15.59
N ALA A 23 9.95 18.64 16.11
CA ALA A 23 8.74 19.21 15.50
C ALA A 23 8.92 19.60 14.03
N GLY A 24 10.06 20.21 13.67
CA GLY A 24 10.35 20.57 12.28
C GLY A 24 10.41 19.36 11.35
N LYS A 25 11.00 18.25 11.79
CA LYS A 25 11.04 17.02 10.98
C LYS A 25 9.70 16.29 10.93
N GLN A 26 8.86 16.42 11.95
CA GLN A 26 7.49 15.90 11.89
C GLN A 26 6.68 16.66 10.83
N ALA A 27 6.80 17.99 10.78
CA ALA A 27 6.17 18.80 9.74
C ALA A 27 6.66 18.44 8.33
N GLU A 28 7.98 18.38 8.12
CA GLU A 28 8.57 17.97 6.83
C GLU A 28 8.09 16.58 6.39
N GLN A 29 7.97 15.63 7.32
CA GLN A 29 7.50 14.27 7.02
C GLN A 29 6.00 14.25 6.67
N ALA A 30 5.19 15.07 7.34
CA ALA A 30 3.75 15.18 7.10
C ALA A 30 3.42 15.78 5.73
N GLU A 31 4.29 16.64 5.20
CA GLU A 31 4.14 17.25 3.88
C GLU A 31 4.55 16.32 2.72
N ARG A 32 5.08 15.12 3.01
CA ARG A 32 5.50 14.18 1.95
C ARG A 32 4.30 13.58 1.22
N CYS A 33 4.35 13.66 -0.10
CA CYS A 33 3.42 12.94 -0.98
C CYS A 33 3.90 11.51 -1.23
N TYR A 34 3.06 10.53 -0.86
CA TYR A 34 3.33 9.11 -1.13
C TYR A 34 2.83 8.72 -2.52
N PHE A 35 3.65 7.96 -3.24
CA PHE A 35 3.17 7.27 -4.43
C PHE A 35 2.07 6.29 -4.05
N ARG A 36 0.93 6.39 -4.72
CA ARG A 36 -0.14 5.40 -4.66
C ARG A 36 -0.12 4.64 -5.97
N GLU A 37 0.11 3.34 -5.90
CA GLU A 37 0.01 2.48 -7.06
C GLU A 37 -1.40 2.60 -7.66
N PRO A 38 -1.55 2.77 -8.99
CA PRO A 38 -2.86 2.73 -9.62
C PRO A 38 -3.52 1.39 -9.28
N GLY A 39 -4.75 1.42 -8.77
CA GLY A 39 -5.42 0.21 -8.32
C GLY A 39 -5.40 -0.85 -9.41
N ILE A 40 -4.84 -2.03 -9.10
CA ILE A 40 -4.92 -3.19 -9.98
C ILE A 40 -6.40 -3.41 -10.25
N ARG A 41 -6.85 -3.12 -11.47
CA ARG A 41 -8.15 -3.63 -11.93
C ARG A 41 -7.98 -5.14 -11.91
N ARG A 42 -8.45 -5.78 -10.84
CA ARG A 42 -8.69 -7.21 -10.86
C ARG A 42 -9.75 -7.43 -11.93
N ALA A 43 -9.31 -7.69 -13.16
CA ALA A 43 -10.15 -8.24 -14.21
C ALA A 43 -10.47 -9.69 -13.82
N CYS A 44 -11.20 -9.86 -12.72
CA CYS A 44 -11.95 -11.05 -12.44
C CYS A 44 -13.36 -10.57 -12.10
N SER A 45 -14.04 -10.09 -13.15
CA SER A 45 -15.48 -10.15 -13.15
C SER A 45 -15.82 -11.64 -13.19
N SER A 46 -16.33 -12.17 -12.08
CA SER A 46 -16.86 -13.53 -12.00
C SER A 46 -17.97 -13.82 -13.04
N ARG A 47 -18.43 -12.82 -13.80
CA ARG A 47 -19.37 -12.98 -14.92
C ARG A 47 -18.70 -13.42 -16.23
N LEU A 48 -17.44 -13.03 -16.50
CA LEU A 48 -16.79 -13.40 -17.77
C LEU A 48 -16.41 -14.89 -17.84
N LEU A 49 -16.16 -15.55 -16.71
CA LEU A 49 -16.00 -17.02 -16.67
C LEU A 49 -17.34 -17.75 -16.84
N ALA A 50 -18.44 -17.17 -16.37
CA ALA A 50 -19.77 -17.78 -16.50
C ALA A 50 -20.33 -17.69 -17.94
N ASP A 51 -19.85 -16.74 -18.74
CA ASP A 51 -20.25 -16.57 -20.14
C ASP A 51 -19.48 -17.50 -21.10
N MET A 52 -18.22 -17.85 -20.78
CA MET A 52 -17.45 -18.81 -21.58
C MET A 52 -18.00 -20.25 -21.51
N PHE A 53 -18.55 -20.67 -20.36
CA PHE A 53 -19.07 -22.04 -20.20
C PHE A 53 -20.46 -22.25 -20.81
N ARG A 54 -21.22 -21.18 -21.08
CA ARG A 54 -22.58 -21.28 -21.62
C ARG A 54 -22.61 -21.38 -23.15
N SER A 55 -21.59 -20.86 -23.83
CA SER A 55 -21.47 -20.95 -25.29
C SER A 55 -20.98 -22.31 -25.81
N ALA A 56 -20.43 -23.15 -24.93
CA ALA A 56 -19.92 -24.48 -25.29
C ALA A 56 -20.96 -25.62 -25.18
N LEU A 57 -22.17 -25.33 -24.68
CA LEU A 57 -23.26 -26.31 -24.51
C LEU A 57 -24.45 -26.07 -25.45
N THR A 58 -24.33 -25.14 -26.40
CA THR A 58 -25.35 -24.86 -27.43
C THR A 58 -24.84 -25.15 -28.84
N SER A 59 -23.87 -26.06 -28.99
CA SER A 59 -23.53 -26.64 -30.29
C SER A 59 -23.55 -28.15 -30.25
#